data_AF-A0A1G8IIK1-F1
#
_entry.id   AF-A0A1G8IIK1-F1
#
_cell.length_a   1.000
_cell.length_b   1.000
_cell.length_c   1.000
_cell.angle_alpha   90.00
_cell.angle_beta   90.00
_cell.angle_gamma   90.00
#
_symmetry.space_group_name_H-M   'P 1'
#
loop_
_entity.id
_entity.type
_entity.pdbx_description
1 polymer ?
#
loop_
_entity_poly.entity_id
_entity_poly.type
_entity_poly.pdbx_seq_one_letter_code
_entity_poly.pdbx_strand_id
1 'polypeptide(L)'
;MHDSEHEKRAPVLNPVDRVSEVIFGLLMAMTFVGSLSVATAGQEEERTMMIAAFGCNLAWGLTDAVMYLLRTLADRSRNRRLLQRLKDTPDAEAGRALIADTLPSRLAAAAGADGLEMLRRRLLDYATPVPPRLRLDDFKAALGIFLLVALATFPVVIPFILVEPAARAVRASNLIALGMLFLAGALLARYAGGNVWVGGCLMAITGTALIFAIMALGG
;
A
#
# COMPACT_ATOMS: atom_id res chain seq x y z
N MET A 1 -12.28 25.99 -28.83
CA MET A 1 -12.72 24.58 -28.82
C MET A 1 -11.46 23.76 -28.93
N HIS A 2 -10.89 23.36 -27.79
CA HIS A 2 -9.64 22.60 -27.75
C HIS A 2 -9.89 21.38 -26.88
N ASP A 3 -9.71 20.23 -27.51
CA ASP A 3 -10.07 18.91 -27.00
C ASP A 3 -9.49 18.67 -25.61
N SER A 4 -10.37 18.23 -24.72
CA SER A 4 -10.03 17.55 -23.49
C SER A 4 -9.25 16.29 -23.82
N GLU A 5 -7.92 16.40 -23.91
CA GLU A 5 -7.05 15.23 -23.93
C GLU A 5 -7.38 14.37 -22.71
N HIS A 6 -7.90 13.18 -23.00
CA HIS A 6 -8.08 12.11 -22.04
C HIS A 6 -6.77 11.90 -21.29
N GLU A 7 -6.71 12.40 -20.07
CA GLU A 7 -5.69 12.09 -19.08
C GLU A 7 -5.61 10.56 -18.98
N LYS A 8 -4.60 9.99 -19.65
CA LYS A 8 -4.33 8.55 -19.69
C LYS A 8 -4.31 8.06 -18.25
N ARG A 9 -5.31 7.23 -17.90
CA ARG A 9 -5.52 6.66 -16.56
C ARG A 9 -4.22 6.07 -16.03
N ALA A 10 -3.51 6.83 -15.20
CA ALA A 10 -2.39 6.29 -14.43
C ALA A 10 -2.96 5.22 -13.48
N PRO A 11 -2.36 4.02 -13.41
CA PRO A 11 -2.85 2.99 -12.51
C PRO A 11 -2.85 3.55 -11.08
N VAL A 12 -3.99 3.38 -10.43
CA VAL A 12 -4.39 4.01 -9.17
C VAL A 12 -3.38 3.81 -8.01
N LEU A 13 -2.45 2.85 -8.10
CA LEU A 13 -1.25 2.71 -7.26
C LEU A 13 -0.17 1.99 -8.08
N ASN A 14 1.12 2.21 -7.76
CA ASN A 14 2.18 1.32 -8.22
C ASN A 14 1.90 -0.09 -7.65
N PRO A 15 1.94 -1.18 -8.44
CA PRO A 15 1.64 -2.53 -7.96
C PRO A 15 2.37 -2.95 -6.68
N VAL A 16 3.58 -2.41 -6.44
CA VAL A 16 4.35 -2.62 -5.21
C VAL A 16 3.66 -2.04 -3.98
N ASP A 17 3.06 -0.86 -4.09
CA ASP A 17 2.37 -0.20 -2.98
C ASP A 17 1.12 -0.98 -2.59
N ARG A 18 0.35 -1.46 -3.58
CA ARG A 18 -0.85 -2.30 -3.34
C ARG A 18 -0.50 -3.58 -2.60
N VAL A 19 0.57 -4.25 -3.03
CA VAL A 19 0.96 -5.53 -2.43
C VAL A 19 1.54 -5.31 -1.04
N SER A 20 2.33 -4.25 -0.84
CA SER A 20 2.83 -3.88 0.50
C SER A 20 1.69 -3.58 1.47
N GLU A 21 0.64 -2.89 1.01
CA GLU A 21 -0.53 -2.53 1.80
C GLU A 21 -1.35 -3.76 2.22
N VAL A 22 -1.59 -4.69 1.29
CA VAL A 22 -2.20 -5.99 1.60
C VAL A 22 -1.36 -6.80 2.59
N ILE A 23 -0.03 -6.79 2.43
CA ILE A 23 0.90 -7.49 3.34
C ILE A 23 0.83 -6.90 4.74
N PHE A 24 0.88 -5.57 4.88
CA PHE A 24 0.77 -4.91 6.18
C PHE A 24 -0.57 -5.21 6.86
N GLY A 25 -1.67 -5.18 6.11
CA GLY A 25 -2.99 -5.52 6.63
C GLY A 25 -3.12 -6.96 7.09
N LEU A 26 -2.59 -7.92 6.32
CA LEU A 26 -2.57 -9.33 6.71
C LEU A 26 -1.73 -9.53 7.97
N LEU A 27 -0.56 -8.90 8.08
CA LEU A 27 0.29 -9.00 9.26
C LEU A 27 -0.41 -8.44 10.52
N MET A 28 -1.05 -7.28 10.42
CA MET A 28 -1.83 -6.67 11.51
C MET A 28 -3.03 -7.53 11.92
N ALA A 29 -3.80 -8.04 10.96
CA ALA A 29 -4.92 -8.93 11.23
C ALA A 29 -4.47 -10.20 11.97
N MET A 30 -3.39 -10.84 11.50
CA MET A 30 -2.82 -12.02 12.14
C MET A 30 -2.23 -11.72 13.52
N THR A 31 -1.66 -10.53 13.72
CA THR A 31 -1.18 -10.04 15.03
C THR A 31 -2.33 -9.98 16.02
N PHE A 32 -3.41 -9.28 15.66
CA PHE A 32 -4.53 -9.03 16.55
C PHE A 32 -5.31 -10.32 16.86
N VAL A 33 -5.54 -11.16 15.84
CA VAL A 33 -6.17 -12.49 16.00
C VAL A 33 -5.28 -13.42 16.82
N GLY A 34 -3.96 -13.36 16.64
CA GLY A 34 -2.99 -14.10 17.43
C GLY A 34 -3.01 -13.70 18.90
N SER A 35 -3.01 -12.40 19.19
CA SER A 35 -3.12 -11.84 20.53
C SER A 35 -4.42 -12.22 21.23
N LEU A 36 -5.56 -12.00 20.57
CA LEU A 36 -6.87 -12.40 21.09
C LEU A 36 -6.95 -13.91 21.34
N SER A 37 -6.38 -14.75 20.45
CA SER A 37 -6.38 -16.20 20.63
C SER A 37 -5.58 -16.68 21.84
N VAL A 38 -4.55 -15.94 22.28
CA VAL A 38 -3.77 -16.25 23.49
C VAL A 38 -4.52 -15.74 24.73
N ALA A 39 -5.14 -14.56 24.64
CA ALA A 39 -5.90 -13.95 25.73
C ALA A 39 -7.23 -14.68 26.06
N THR A 40 -7.93 -15.26 25.07
CA THR A 40 -9.25 -15.88 25.25
C THR A 40 -9.21 -17.41 25.36
N ALA A 41 -8.05 -18.01 25.61
CA ALA A 41 -7.89 -19.46 25.77
C ALA A 41 -8.58 -19.95 27.08
N GLY A 42 -9.92 -20.02 27.09
CA GLY A 42 -10.69 -20.58 28.20
C GLY A 42 -12.15 -20.15 28.38
N GLN A 43 -12.72 -19.25 27.57
CA GLN A 43 -14.12 -18.84 27.70
C GLN A 43 -14.86 -18.99 26.36
N GLU A 44 -16.16 -19.33 26.41
CA GLU A 44 -17.07 -19.41 25.24
C GLU A 44 -17.26 -18.02 24.60
N GLU A 45 -16.23 -17.53 23.92
CA GLU A 45 -16.13 -16.18 23.35
C GLU A 45 -15.94 -16.20 21.82
N GLU A 46 -16.31 -17.30 21.16
CA GLU A 46 -16.11 -17.48 19.70
C GLU A 46 -16.75 -16.34 18.88
N ARG A 47 -17.96 -15.89 19.27
CA ARG A 47 -18.65 -14.79 18.59
C ARG A 47 -18.00 -13.43 18.86
N THR A 48 -17.47 -13.21 20.06
CA THR A 48 -16.77 -11.98 20.43
C THR A 48 -15.44 -11.88 19.70
N MET A 49 -14.69 -12.98 19.62
CA MET A 49 -13.43 -13.08 18.89
C MET A 49 -13.63 -12.87 17.38
N MET A 50 -14.69 -13.44 16.79
CA MET A 50 -15.02 -13.23 15.38
C MET A 50 -15.39 -11.78 15.06
N ILE A 51 -16.19 -11.12 15.92
CA ILE A 51 -16.55 -9.71 15.75
C ILE A 51 -15.30 -8.82 15.90
N ALA A 52 -14.42 -9.12 16.85
CA ALA A 52 -13.16 -8.40 17.05
C ALA A 52 -12.23 -8.52 15.84
N ALA A 53 -12.04 -9.74 15.30
CA ALA A 53 -11.24 -10.00 14.12
C ALA A 53 -11.79 -9.28 12.87
N PHE A 54 -13.11 -9.37 12.66
CA PHE A 54 -13.77 -8.70 11.54
C PHE A 54 -13.71 -7.16 11.65
N GLY A 55 -13.95 -6.62 12.85
CA GLY A 55 -13.86 -5.19 13.13
C GLY A 55 -12.44 -4.66 12.93
N CYS A 56 -11.42 -5.41 13.33
CA CYS A 56 -10.01 -5.08 13.10
C CYS A 56 -9.69 -5.00 11.60
N ASN A 57 -10.13 -5.98 10.80
CA ASN A 57 -9.91 -5.99 9.34
C ASN A 57 -10.57 -4.79 8.64
N LEU A 58 -11.79 -4.42 9.04
CA LEU A 58 -12.47 -3.25 8.49
C LEU A 58 -11.79 -1.95 8.89
N ALA A 59 -11.39 -1.81 10.16
CA ALA A 59 -10.68 -0.63 10.64
C ALA A 59 -9.33 -0.45 9.92
N TRP A 60 -8.63 -1.55 9.66
CA TRP A 60 -7.38 -1.53 8.91
C TRP A 60 -7.59 -1.09 7.46
N GLY A 61 -8.54 -1.70 6.73
CA GLY A 61 -8.85 -1.29 5.36
C GLY A 61 -9.25 0.18 5.26
N LEU A 62 -9.93 0.72 6.28
CA LEU A 62 -10.30 2.13 6.34
C LEU A 62 -9.07 3.02 6.53
N THR A 63 -8.13 2.58 7.38
CA THR A 63 -6.85 3.26 7.61
C THR A 63 -6.05 3.36 6.32
N ASP A 64 -5.95 2.27 5.55
CA ASP A 64 -5.29 2.23 4.25
C ASP A 64 -5.94 3.20 3.25
N ALA A 65 -7.26 3.18 3.16
CA ALA A 65 -8.01 4.12 2.31
C ALA A 65 -7.75 5.60 2.67
N VAL A 66 -7.71 5.92 3.98
CA VAL A 66 -7.38 7.28 4.45
C VAL A 66 -5.92 7.62 4.14
N MET A 67 -4.98 6.70 4.38
CA MET A 67 -3.56 6.89 4.10
C MET A 67 -3.30 7.10 2.61
N TYR A 68 -4.02 6.41 1.73
CA TYR A 68 -4.00 6.64 0.30
C TYR A 68 -4.43 8.08 -0.06
N LEU A 69 -5.52 8.57 0.52
CA LEU A 69 -5.99 9.94 0.29
C LEU A 69 -4.97 10.97 0.80
N LEU A 70 -4.40 10.74 1.98
CA LEU A 70 -3.36 11.60 2.55
C LEU A 70 -2.10 11.63 1.68
N ARG A 71 -1.64 10.47 1.20
CA ARG A 71 -0.50 10.36 0.28
C ARG A 71 -0.78 11.10 -1.03
N THR A 72 -1.95 10.92 -1.60
CA THR A 72 -2.37 11.62 -2.83
C THR A 72 -2.37 13.13 -2.65
N LEU A 73 -2.88 13.63 -1.51
CA LEU A 73 -2.84 15.04 -1.14
C LEU A 73 -1.41 15.56 -0.94
N ALA A 74 -0.58 14.79 -0.25
CA ALA A 74 0.81 15.13 0.03
C ALA A 74 1.62 15.21 -1.27
N ASP A 75 1.46 14.24 -2.18
CA ASP A 75 2.15 14.20 -3.47
C ASP A 75 1.72 15.36 -4.37
N ARG A 76 0.41 15.65 -4.47
CA ARG A 76 -0.07 16.82 -5.21
C ARG A 76 0.45 18.13 -4.60
N SER A 77 0.48 18.23 -3.27
CA SER A 77 1.02 19.40 -2.58
C SER A 77 2.51 19.58 -2.82
N ARG A 78 3.29 18.49 -2.78
CA ARG A 78 4.72 18.46 -3.06
C ARG A 78 5.01 18.86 -4.49
N ASN A 79 4.30 18.28 -5.46
CA ASN A 79 4.46 18.60 -6.88
C ASN A 79 4.13 20.06 -7.17
N ARG A 80 3.06 20.59 -6.56
CA ARG A 80 2.73 22.02 -6.66
C ARG A 80 3.84 22.91 -6.11
N ARG A 81 4.36 22.60 -4.91
CA ARG A 81 5.46 23.36 -4.29
C ARG A 81 6.73 23.31 -5.12
N LEU A 82 7.07 22.15 -5.68
CA LEU A 82 8.23 21.99 -6.56
C LEU A 82 8.10 22.89 -7.80
N LEU A 83 6.93 22.87 -8.44
CA LEU A 83 6.67 23.69 -9.62
C LEU A 83 6.67 25.19 -9.30
N GLN A 84 6.10 25.59 -8.16
CA GLN A 84 6.17 26.97 -7.68
C GLN A 84 7.62 27.41 -7.47
N ARG A 85 8.42 26.62 -6.74
CA ARG A 85 9.85 26.89 -6.56
C ARG A 85 10.59 27.00 -7.88
N LEU A 86 10.29 26.15 -8.85
CA LEU A 86 10.91 26.19 -10.17
C LEU A 86 10.57 27.50 -10.92
N LYS A 87 9.34 28.00 -10.80
CA LYS A 87 8.90 29.27 -11.39
C LYS A 87 9.49 30.49 -10.68
N ASP A 88 9.65 30.39 -9.37
CA ASP A 88 10.21 31.46 -8.53
C ASP A 88 11.75 31.52 -8.60
N THR A 89 12.40 30.50 -9.19
CA THR A 89 13.85 30.43 -9.34
C THR A 89 14.29 31.17 -10.61
N PRO A 90 15.01 32.30 -10.50
CA PRO A 90 15.44 33.08 -11.66
C PRO A 90 16.67 32.47 -12.38
N ASP A 91 17.47 31.66 -11.68
CA ASP A 91 18.69 31.06 -12.22
C ASP A 91 18.43 29.69 -12.86
N ALA A 92 18.91 29.52 -14.09
CA ALA A 92 18.80 28.26 -14.83
C ALA A 92 19.66 27.14 -14.22
N GLU A 93 20.78 27.46 -13.56
CA GLU A 93 21.60 26.45 -12.89
C GLU A 93 20.91 25.91 -11.63
N ALA A 94 20.43 26.79 -10.76
CA ALA A 94 19.60 26.41 -9.61
C ALA A 94 18.33 25.64 -10.00
N GLY A 95 17.67 26.01 -11.10
CA GLY A 95 16.50 25.30 -11.61
C GLY A 95 16.81 23.89 -12.13
N ARG A 96 17.98 23.69 -12.77
CA ARG A 96 18.44 22.36 -13.20
C ARG A 96 18.81 21.47 -12.02
N ALA A 97 19.46 22.02 -10.99
CA ALA A 97 19.78 21.31 -9.76
C ALA A 97 18.50 20.83 -9.03
N LEU A 98 17.48 21.69 -8.92
CA LEU A 98 16.18 21.31 -8.34
C LEU A 98 15.51 20.14 -9.06
N ILE A 99 15.64 20.06 -10.39
CA ILE A 99 15.10 18.94 -11.18
C ILE A 99 15.95 17.68 -10.96
N ALA A 100 17.28 17.82 -10.97
CA ALA A 100 18.20 16.71 -10.76
C ALA A 100 17.97 16.02 -9.40
N ASP A 101 17.76 16.80 -8.34
CA ASP A 101 17.50 16.29 -6.98
C ASP A 101 16.19 15.51 -6.87
N THR A 102 15.24 15.74 -7.77
CA THR A 102 13.94 15.03 -7.78
C THR A 102 13.95 13.77 -8.63
N LEU A 103 14.89 13.65 -9.56
CA LEU A 103 15.03 12.48 -10.42
C LEU A 103 15.86 11.40 -9.73
N PRO A 104 15.57 10.11 -9.98
CA PRO A 104 16.49 9.05 -9.59
C PRO A 104 17.89 9.32 -10.16
N SER A 105 18.93 9.11 -9.35
CA SER A 105 20.32 9.49 -9.68
C SER A 105 20.80 9.01 -11.05
N ARG A 106 20.42 7.79 -11.45
CA ARG A 106 20.75 7.23 -12.78
C ARG A 106 20.11 8.00 -13.93
N LEU A 107 18.87 8.47 -13.75
CA LEU A 107 18.15 9.26 -14.76
C LEU A 107 18.67 10.69 -14.84
N ALA A 108 18.98 11.30 -13.69
CA ALA A 108 19.61 12.63 -13.64
C ALA A 108 20.97 12.62 -14.35
N ALA A 109 21.80 11.60 -14.08
CA ALA A 109 23.09 11.42 -14.73
C ALA A 109 22.96 11.18 -16.25
N ALA A 110 22.00 10.37 -16.68
CA ALA A 110 21.76 10.09 -18.09
C ALA A 110 21.18 11.28 -18.87
N ALA A 111 20.36 12.11 -18.23
CA ALA A 111 19.78 13.30 -18.85
C ALA A 111 20.84 14.39 -19.14
N GLY A 112 21.88 14.46 -18.29
CA GLY A 112 22.91 15.48 -18.41
C GLY A 112 22.36 16.91 -18.29
N ALA A 113 23.23 17.90 -18.53
CA ALA A 113 22.84 19.31 -18.40
C ALA A 113 21.76 19.74 -19.42
N ASP A 114 21.86 19.26 -20.66
CA ASP A 114 20.95 19.63 -21.75
C ASP A 114 19.56 19.00 -21.58
N GLY A 115 19.49 17.74 -21.14
CA GLY A 115 18.22 17.07 -20.86
C GLY A 115 17.49 17.70 -19.68
N LEU A 116 18.22 18.06 -18.62
CA LEU A 116 17.66 18.78 -17.47
C LEU A 116 17.16 20.18 -17.86
N GLU A 117 17.88 20.90 -18.72
CA GLU A 117 17.45 22.21 -19.22
C GLU A 117 16.20 22.11 -20.10
N MET A 118 16.13 21.10 -20.97
CA MET A 118 14.93 20.84 -21.77
C MET A 118 13.73 20.55 -20.87
N LEU A 119 13.91 19.75 -19.82
CA LEU A 119 12.85 19.43 -18.87
C LEU A 119 12.41 20.67 -18.09
N ARG A 120 13.35 21.53 -17.67
CA ARG A 120 13.07 22.81 -17.01
C ARG A 120 12.18 23.70 -17.87
N ARG A 121 12.53 23.91 -19.14
CA ARG A 121 11.75 24.73 -20.06
C ARG A 121 10.34 24.17 -20.27
N ARG A 122 10.23 22.87 -20.53
CA ARG A 122 8.92 22.21 -20.69
C ARG A 122 8.05 22.31 -19.44
N LEU A 123 8.63 22.18 -18.25
CA LEU A 123 7.89 22.35 -17.00
C LEU A 123 7.43 23.79 -16.79
N LEU A 124 8.22 24.79 -17.18
CA LEU A 124 7.81 26.19 -17.12
C LEU A 124 6.69 26.51 -18.12
N ASP A 125 6.78 25.97 -19.33
CA ASP A 125 5.85 26.25 -20.43
C ASP A 125 4.51 25.50 -20.28
N TYR A 126 4.55 24.22 -19.92
CA TYR A 126 3.37 23.35 -19.93
C TYR A 126 2.79 23.06 -18.54
N ALA A 127 3.59 23.03 -17.48
CA ALA A 127 3.07 22.59 -16.19
C ALA A 127 2.27 23.74 -15.53
N THR A 128 0.96 23.52 -15.44
CA THR A 128 0.06 24.37 -14.65
C THR A 128 -0.02 23.81 -13.24
N PRO A 129 0.09 24.63 -12.18
CA PRO A 129 -0.05 24.14 -10.81
C PRO A 129 -1.49 23.65 -10.58
N VAL A 130 -1.69 22.34 -10.58
CA VAL A 130 -3.00 21.74 -10.23
C VAL A 130 -3.23 21.95 -8.74
N PRO A 131 -4.41 22.44 -8.30
CA PRO A 131 -4.70 22.60 -6.88
C PRO A 131 -4.64 21.24 -6.15
N PRO A 132 -4.02 21.19 -4.96
CA PRO A 132 -3.93 19.96 -4.16
C PRO A 132 -5.28 19.72 -3.49
N ARG A 133 -6.25 19.25 -4.28
CA ARG A 133 -7.58 18.88 -3.82
C ARG A 133 -7.83 17.42 -4.16
N LEU A 134 -8.52 16.73 -3.27
CA LEU A 134 -9.06 15.41 -3.56
C LEU A 134 -10.22 15.56 -4.55
N ARG A 135 -10.26 14.67 -5.53
CA ARG A 135 -11.31 14.53 -6.52
C ARG A 135 -12.11 13.28 -6.19
N LEU A 136 -13.33 13.18 -6.75
CA LEU A 136 -14.18 12.01 -6.57
C LEU A 136 -13.49 10.71 -6.99
N ASP A 137 -12.60 10.77 -7.98
CA ASP A 137 -11.84 9.61 -8.43
C ASP A 137 -10.83 9.11 -7.38
N ASP A 138 -10.29 10.01 -6.54
CA ASP A 138 -9.43 9.63 -5.42
C ASP A 138 -10.23 8.89 -4.34
N PHE A 139 -11.47 9.32 -4.08
CA PHE A 139 -12.36 8.61 -3.15
C PHE A 139 -12.80 7.25 -3.69
N LYS A 140 -13.05 7.12 -5.01
CA LYS A 140 -13.30 5.82 -5.65
C LYS A 140 -12.10 4.89 -5.54
N ALA A 141 -10.90 5.43 -5.73
CA ALA A 141 -9.65 4.70 -5.55
C ALA A 141 -9.47 4.22 -4.10
N ALA A 142 -9.66 5.11 -3.13
CA ALA A 142 -9.62 4.80 -1.71
C ALA A 142 -10.65 3.72 -1.32
N LEU A 143 -11.88 3.82 -1.85
CA LEU A 143 -12.90 2.79 -1.67
C LEU A 143 -12.47 1.46 -2.30
N GLY A 144 -11.84 1.50 -3.47
CA GLY A 144 -11.28 0.31 -4.11
C GLY A 144 -10.21 -0.37 -3.25
N ILE A 145 -9.33 0.40 -2.62
CA ILE A 145 -8.30 -0.11 -1.68
C ILE A 145 -8.96 -0.70 -0.44
N PHE A 146 -9.89 0.03 0.19
CA PHE A 146 -10.67 -0.46 1.33
C PHE A 146 -11.34 -1.81 1.03
N LEU A 147 -12.08 -1.89 -0.09
CA LEU A 147 -12.77 -3.11 -0.48
C LEU A 147 -11.78 -4.23 -0.80
N LEU A 148 -10.67 -3.93 -1.48
CA LEU A 148 -9.64 -4.92 -1.77
C LEU A 148 -9.07 -5.51 -0.48
N VAL A 149 -8.70 -4.68 0.49
CA VAL A 149 -8.12 -5.12 1.78
C VAL A 149 -9.16 -5.86 2.63
N ALA A 150 -10.38 -5.35 2.72
CA ALA A 150 -11.47 -5.99 3.46
C ALA A 150 -11.87 -7.35 2.85
N LEU A 151 -11.92 -7.45 1.52
CA LEU A 151 -12.25 -8.71 0.83
C LEU A 151 -11.08 -9.70 0.85
N ALA A 152 -9.84 -9.23 0.79
CA ALA A 152 -8.66 -10.09 0.89
C ALA A 152 -8.52 -10.74 2.27
N THR A 153 -9.01 -10.09 3.32
CA THR A 153 -8.97 -10.62 4.70
C THR A 153 -10.18 -11.51 5.03
N PHE A 154 -11.24 -11.46 4.24
CA PHE A 154 -12.46 -12.26 4.46
C PHE A 154 -12.22 -13.78 4.51
N PRO A 155 -11.42 -14.40 3.61
CA PRO A 155 -11.22 -15.84 3.65
C PRO A 155 -10.47 -16.32 4.90
N VAL A 156 -9.73 -15.44 5.59
CA VAL A 156 -9.10 -15.73 6.88
C VAL A 156 -10.14 -15.87 7.99
N VAL A 157 -11.29 -15.21 7.85
CA VAL A 157 -12.40 -15.26 8.84
C VAL A 157 -13.31 -16.47 8.59
N ILE A 158 -13.39 -17.00 7.37
CA ILE A 158 -14.27 -18.14 7.00
C ILE A 158 -14.14 -19.35 7.95
N PRO A 159 -12.93 -19.80 8.36
CA PRO A 159 -12.80 -20.94 9.26
C PRO A 159 -13.47 -20.75 10.62
N PHE A 160 -13.57 -19.51 11.11
CA PHE A 160 -14.25 -19.21 12.38
C PHE A 160 -15.77 -19.35 12.29
N ILE A 161 -16.33 -19.34 11.07
CA ILE A 161 -17.77 -19.54 10.84
C ILE A 161 -18.10 -21.03 10.63
N LEU A 162 -17.15 -21.80 10.07
CA LEU A 162 -17.40 -23.16 9.60
C LEU A 162 -16.82 -24.27 10.50
N VAL A 163 -15.86 -23.97 11.38
CA VAL A 163 -15.08 -25.00 12.08
C VAL A 163 -15.19 -24.83 13.60
N GLU A 164 -15.87 -25.78 14.25
CA GLU A 164 -15.82 -25.97 15.71
C GLU A 164 -14.87 -27.12 16.06
N PRO A 165 -14.00 -27.00 17.09
CA PRO A 165 -13.81 -25.91 18.06
C PRO A 165 -12.78 -24.85 17.62
N ALA A 166 -12.79 -23.69 18.28
CA ALA A 166 -11.91 -22.54 18.04
C ALA A 166 -10.43 -22.87 17.74
N ALA A 167 -9.82 -23.82 18.44
CA ALA A 167 -8.43 -24.21 18.21
C ALA A 167 -8.17 -24.74 16.78
N ARG A 168 -9.14 -25.44 16.18
CA ARG A 168 -9.07 -25.88 14.77
C ARG A 168 -9.32 -24.72 13.81
N ALA A 169 -10.24 -23.81 14.12
CA ALA A 169 -10.50 -22.61 13.32
C ALA A 169 -9.26 -21.71 13.21
N VAL A 170 -8.55 -21.47 14.31
CA VAL A 170 -7.33 -20.65 14.33
C VAL A 170 -6.23 -21.26 13.44
N ARG A 171 -6.03 -22.58 13.51
CA ARG A 171 -5.04 -23.27 12.65
C ARG A 171 -5.40 -23.17 11.16
N ALA A 172 -6.68 -23.37 10.83
CA ALA A 172 -7.16 -23.25 9.46
C ALA A 172 -7.03 -21.81 8.92
N SER A 173 -7.37 -20.82 9.75
CA SER A 173 -7.18 -19.39 9.46
C SER A 173 -5.70 -19.07 9.16
N ASN A 174 -4.79 -19.53 10.02
CA ASN A 174 -3.35 -19.30 9.84
C ASN A 174 -2.82 -19.95 8.55
N LEU A 175 -3.30 -21.14 8.19
CA LEU A 175 -2.93 -21.80 6.92
C LEU A 175 -3.41 -21.01 5.71
N ILE A 176 -4.64 -20.51 5.74
CA ILE A 176 -5.20 -19.66 4.68
C ILE A 176 -4.39 -18.37 4.55
N ALA A 177 -4.11 -17.71 5.68
CA ALA A 177 -3.35 -16.47 5.70
C ALA A 177 -1.91 -16.66 5.17
N LEU A 178 -1.24 -17.75 5.54
CA LEU A 178 0.08 -18.13 4.99
C LEU A 178 0.03 -18.36 3.48
N GLY A 179 -1.00 -19.06 2.99
CA GLY A 179 -1.22 -19.25 1.56
C GLY A 179 -1.39 -17.93 0.81
N MET A 180 -2.17 -17.01 1.37
CA MET A 180 -2.33 -15.66 0.79
C MET A 180 -1.04 -14.85 0.83
N LEU A 181 -0.28 -14.93 1.92
CA LEU A 181 1.02 -14.25 2.04
C LEU A 181 2.02 -14.78 1.00
N PHE A 182 2.04 -16.09 0.79
CA PHE A 182 2.85 -16.71 -0.26
C PHE A 182 2.43 -16.21 -1.65
N LEU A 183 1.13 -16.18 -1.96
CA LEU A 183 0.62 -15.69 -3.24
C LEU A 183 0.92 -14.21 -3.46
N ALA A 184 0.78 -13.38 -2.42
CA ALA A 184 1.12 -11.96 -2.48
C ALA A 184 2.63 -11.75 -2.74
N GLY A 185 3.49 -12.46 -2.00
CA GLY A 185 4.95 -12.41 -2.21
C GLY A 185 5.37 -12.93 -3.58
N ALA A 186 4.72 -13.99 -4.06
CA ALA A 186 4.89 -14.53 -5.40
C ALA A 186 4.53 -13.51 -6.49
N LEU A 187 3.38 -12.84 -6.34
CA LEU A 187 2.92 -11.82 -7.28
C LEU A 187 3.86 -10.60 -7.29
N LEU A 188 4.36 -10.19 -6.11
CA LEU A 188 5.33 -9.11 -5.97
C LEU A 188 6.66 -9.45 -6.64
N ALA A 189 7.19 -10.65 -6.40
CA ALA A 189 8.43 -11.09 -7.03
C ALA A 189 8.29 -11.17 -8.55
N ARG A 190 7.15 -11.63 -9.06
CA ARG A 190 6.87 -11.62 -10.51
C ARG A 190 6.87 -10.19 -11.06
N TYR A 191 6.27 -9.24 -10.35
CA TYR A 191 6.25 -7.85 -10.76
C TYR A 191 7.65 -7.21 -10.73
N ALA A 192 8.48 -7.57 -9.76
CA ALA A 192 9.87 -7.13 -9.66
C ALA A 192 10.85 -7.87 -10.60
N GLY A 193 10.37 -8.81 -11.42
CA GLY A 193 11.22 -9.63 -12.30
C GLY A 193 12.06 -10.69 -11.57
N GLY A 194 11.76 -10.97 -10.30
CA GLY A 194 12.42 -11.97 -9.48
C GLY A 194 11.76 -13.36 -9.54
N ASN A 195 12.34 -14.31 -8.80
CA ASN A 195 11.79 -15.66 -8.70
C ASN A 195 10.56 -15.69 -7.77
N VAL A 196 9.42 -16.06 -8.34
CA VAL A 196 8.10 -16.18 -7.70
C VAL A 196 8.12 -17.07 -6.45
N TRP A 197 8.82 -18.20 -6.52
CA TRP A 197 8.93 -19.14 -5.40
C TRP A 197 9.74 -18.56 -4.24
N VAL A 198 10.84 -17.87 -4.55
CA VAL A 198 11.67 -17.21 -3.53
C VAL A 198 10.90 -16.09 -2.87
N GLY A 199 10.20 -15.24 -3.65
CA GLY A 199 9.39 -14.15 -3.10
C GLY A 199 8.24 -14.64 -2.23
N GLY A 200 7.52 -15.67 -2.67
CA GLY A 200 6.44 -16.29 -1.91
C GLY A 200 6.94 -16.93 -0.61
N CYS A 201 8.00 -17.76 -0.68
CA CYS A 201 8.59 -18.38 0.50
C CYS A 201 9.13 -17.34 1.48
N LEU A 202 9.85 -16.33 1.00
CA LEU A 202 10.39 -15.26 1.84
C LEU A 202 9.26 -14.54 2.57
N MET A 203 8.20 -14.14 1.87
CA MET A 203 7.06 -13.50 2.51
C MET A 203 6.37 -14.39 3.54
N ALA A 204 6.13 -15.66 3.22
CA ALA A 204 5.53 -16.61 4.15
C ALA A 204 6.40 -16.80 5.42
N ILE A 205 7.72 -16.92 5.26
CA ILE A 205 8.68 -17.02 6.39
C ILE A 205 8.65 -15.75 7.23
N THR A 206 8.72 -14.57 6.60
CA THR A 206 8.68 -13.29 7.31
C THR A 206 7.37 -13.11 8.07
N GLY A 207 6.23 -13.43 7.46
CA GLY A 207 4.94 -13.37 8.15
C GLY A 207 4.82 -14.34 9.30
N THR A 208 5.29 -15.57 9.12
CA THR A 208 5.36 -16.55 10.21
C THR A 208 6.21 -16.03 11.36
N ALA A 209 7.41 -15.52 11.08
CA ALA A 209 8.33 -14.98 12.08
C ALA A 209 7.74 -13.79 12.84
N LEU A 210 7.04 -12.88 12.15
CA LEU A 210 6.36 -11.75 12.77
C LEU A 210 5.25 -12.22 13.71
N ILE A 211 4.39 -13.15 13.27
CA ILE A 211 3.33 -13.72 14.12
C ILE A 211 3.91 -14.33 15.40
N PHE A 212 4.98 -15.14 15.28
CA PHE A 212 5.64 -15.71 16.45
C PHE A 212 6.26 -14.65 17.37
N ALA A 213 6.89 -13.62 16.82
CA ALA A 213 7.46 -12.53 17.61
C ALA A 213 6.38 -11.76 18.39
N ILE A 214 5.23 -11.53 17.77
CA ILE A 214 4.08 -10.87 18.39
C ILE A 214 3.49 -11.71 19.52
N MET A 215 3.28 -13.01 19.29
CA MET A 215 2.83 -13.93 20.35
C MET A 215 3.81 -13.95 21.53
N ALA A 216 5.12 -13.93 21.25
CA ALA A 216 6.15 -13.90 22.29
C ALA A 216 6.21 -12.59 23.08
N LEU A 217 5.80 -11.46 22.49
CA LEU A 217 5.78 -10.14 23.12
C LEU A 217 4.54 -9.88 24.00
N GLY A 218 3.73 -10.91 24.25
CA GLY A 218 2.56 -10.82 25.12
C GLY A 218 1.29 -10.41 24.39
N GLY A 219 1.15 -10.90 23.14
CA GLY A 219 -0.13 -10.88 22.46
C GLY A 219 -1.24 -11.48 23.33
#